data_AF-A0ABD3NG13-F1
#
_entry.id   AF-A0ABD3NG13-F1
#
_cell.length_a   1.000
_cell.length_b   1.000
_cell.length_c   1.000
_cell.angle_alpha   90.00
_cell.angle_beta   90.00
_cell.angle_gamma   90.00
#
_symmetry.space_group_name_H-M   'P 1'
#
loop_
_entity.id
_entity.type
_entity.pdbx_description
1 polymer ?
#
loop_
_entity_poly.entity_id
_entity_poly.type
_entity_poly.pdbx_seq_one_letter_code
_entity_poly.pdbx_strand_id
1 'polypeptide(L)'
;MTMEEEIELLVQRELSKTKRMSNLRNERGVEYAPWMGISEADENRIRSLMRERTEARRRRQEQERDVSGNLFRDSQAQELSGTGLSYKIIDGGGVELSWATKTEKNTRGFVVKRRAAKTNEYAVIASHVNYGPLTSKGEDGGVYRYLDDTVTPGGWVYRISEEDVLGNVADVCQCLVEVETEGEQKAGLIAGVGFGLFAIAAFVAGVAMDPMNGY
;
A
#
# COMPACT_ATOMS: atom_id res chain seq x y z
N MET A 1 -20.61 7.67 33.97
CA MET A 1 -19.19 8.01 33.73
C MET A 1 -19.14 9.37 33.12
N THR A 2 -18.54 10.32 33.83
CA THR A 2 -18.29 11.67 33.33
C THR A 2 -16.96 11.71 32.59
N MET A 3 -16.78 12.70 31.72
CA MET A 3 -15.55 12.88 30.92
C MET A 3 -14.29 12.98 31.81
N GLU A 4 -14.43 13.53 33.01
CA GLU A 4 -13.34 13.65 33.99
C GLU A 4 -12.92 12.29 34.58
N GLU A 5 -13.87 11.39 34.83
CA GLU A 5 -13.58 10.01 35.30
C GLU A 5 -12.85 9.18 34.24
N GLU A 6 -13.16 9.39 32.96
CA GLU A 6 -12.48 8.71 31.84
C GLU A 6 -11.03 9.19 31.67
N ILE A 7 -10.80 10.48 31.86
CA ILE A 7 -9.46 11.09 31.82
C ILE A 7 -8.60 10.59 32.97
N GLU A 8 -9.14 10.52 34.19
CA GLU A 8 -8.41 9.98 35.35
C GLU A 8 -8.06 8.50 35.18
N LEU A 9 -8.97 7.69 34.63
CA LEU A 9 -8.70 6.29 34.31
C LEU A 9 -7.59 6.12 33.26
N LEU A 10 -7.55 6.97 32.24
CA LEU A 10 -6.49 6.96 31.22
C LEU A 10 -5.15 7.42 31.82
N VAL A 11 -5.15 8.43 32.68
CA VAL A 11 -3.94 8.91 33.40
C VAL A 11 -3.41 7.84 34.34
N GLN A 12 -4.27 7.17 35.11
CA GLN A 12 -3.86 6.04 35.95
C GLN A 12 -3.34 4.85 35.12
N ARG A 13 -3.93 4.58 33.96
CA ARG A 13 -3.44 3.53 33.04
C ARG A 13 -2.05 3.86 32.51
N GLU A 14 -1.76 5.14 32.26
CA GLU A 14 -0.44 5.56 31.77
C GLU A 14 0.60 5.65 32.88
N LEU A 15 0.22 6.08 34.08
CA LEU A 15 1.06 6.00 35.27
C LEU A 15 1.35 4.54 35.66
N SER A 16 0.40 3.62 35.48
CA SER A 16 0.62 2.19 35.74
C SER A 16 1.46 1.51 34.67
N LYS A 17 1.40 1.93 33.40
CA LYS A 17 2.38 1.53 32.36
C LYS A 17 3.78 2.08 32.65
N THR A 18 3.88 3.30 33.18
CA THR A 18 5.14 3.91 33.61
C THR A 18 5.71 3.17 34.84
N LYS A 19 4.86 2.76 35.79
CA LYS A 19 5.25 1.88 36.91
C LYS A 19 5.64 0.46 36.46
N ARG A 20 5.01 -0.10 35.43
CA ARG A 20 5.35 -1.44 34.90
C ARG A 20 6.68 -1.49 34.13
N MET A 21 7.23 -0.35 33.70
CA MET A 21 8.59 -0.27 33.13
C MET A 21 9.69 -0.32 34.20
N SER A 22 9.34 -0.27 35.49
CA SER A 22 10.23 -0.52 36.62
C SER A 22 10.62 -2.01 36.78
N ASN A 23 10.22 -2.90 35.87
CA ASN A 23 10.42 -4.34 35.99
C ASN A 23 11.79 -4.84 35.48
N LEU A 24 12.83 -3.99 35.45
CA LEU A 24 14.21 -4.47 35.35
C LEU A 24 14.92 -4.55 36.70
N ARG A 25 14.35 -3.98 37.77
CA ARG A 25 14.82 -4.10 39.15
C ARG A 25 13.68 -4.61 40.03
N ASN A 26 14.00 -5.50 40.97
CA ASN A 26 13.02 -5.91 41.98
C ASN A 26 12.71 -4.75 42.95
N GLU A 27 11.72 -4.92 43.83
CA GLU A 27 11.31 -3.91 44.83
C GLU A 27 12.45 -3.48 45.79
N ARG A 28 13.57 -4.20 45.80
CA ARG A 28 14.78 -3.89 46.57
C ARG A 28 15.89 -3.22 45.74
N GLY A 29 15.62 -2.90 44.47
CA GLY A 29 16.56 -2.21 43.58
C GLY A 29 17.59 -3.11 42.88
N VAL A 30 17.48 -4.45 42.96
CA VAL A 30 18.42 -5.39 42.33
C VAL A 30 17.97 -5.74 40.91
N GLU A 31 18.89 -5.65 39.96
CA GLU A 31 18.64 -5.93 38.54
C GLU A 31 18.29 -7.40 38.30
N TYR A 32 17.29 -7.65 37.45
CA TYR A 32 16.79 -9.00 37.14
C TYR A 32 17.78 -9.84 36.31
N ALA A 33 18.80 -9.21 35.69
CA ALA A 33 19.82 -9.87 34.87
C ALA A 33 21.22 -9.21 35.02
N PRO A 34 21.88 -9.34 36.18
CA PRO A 34 23.14 -8.64 36.48
C PRO A 34 24.35 -9.15 35.67
N TRP A 35 24.24 -10.30 35.01
CA TRP A 35 25.26 -10.88 34.13
C TRP A 35 25.30 -10.23 32.74
N MET A 36 24.29 -9.43 32.38
CA MET A 36 24.22 -8.72 31.10
C MET A 36 25.03 -7.41 31.08
N GLY A 37 25.47 -6.90 32.24
CA GLY A 37 26.34 -5.72 32.34
C GLY A 37 25.80 -4.45 31.68
N ILE A 38 24.46 -4.31 31.57
CA ILE A 38 23.81 -3.19 30.88
C ILE A 38 23.98 -1.93 31.73
N SER A 39 24.65 -0.91 31.18
CA SER A 39 24.81 0.36 31.86
C SER A 39 23.52 1.19 31.82
N GLU A 40 23.38 2.16 32.72
CA GLU A 40 22.25 3.10 32.72
C GLU A 40 22.11 3.87 31.38
N ALA A 41 23.23 4.07 30.67
CA ALA A 41 23.24 4.64 29.32
C ALA A 41 22.64 3.71 28.26
N ASP A 42 22.88 2.40 28.38
CA ASP A 42 22.33 1.39 27.47
C ASP A 42 20.83 1.20 27.69
N GLU A 43 20.36 1.27 28.94
CA GLU A 43 18.93 1.28 29.25
C GLU A 43 18.22 2.46 28.59
N ASN A 44 18.77 3.67 28.70
CA ASN A 44 18.18 4.85 28.10
C ASN A 44 18.15 4.77 26.57
N ARG A 45 19.18 4.19 25.94
CA ARG A 45 19.21 3.93 24.50
C ARG A 45 18.17 2.88 24.07
N ILE A 46 18.00 1.81 24.84
CA ILE A 46 16.94 0.81 24.60
C ILE A 46 15.55 1.45 24.73
N ARG A 47 15.35 2.32 25.73
CA ARG A 47 14.09 3.03 25.94
C ARG A 47 13.76 3.99 24.79
N SER A 48 14.74 4.75 24.29
CA SER A 48 14.52 5.64 23.15
C SER A 48 14.16 4.85 21.89
N LEU A 49 14.87 3.76 21.60
CA LEU A 49 14.58 2.88 20.47
C LEU A 49 13.19 2.24 20.56
N MET A 50 12.76 1.82 21.76
CA MET A 50 11.44 1.23 21.95
C MET A 50 10.31 2.25 21.84
N ARG A 51 10.51 3.49 22.32
CA ARG A 51 9.55 4.59 22.11
C ARG A 51 9.42 4.91 20.63
N GLU A 52 10.53 5.11 19.94
CA GLU A 52 10.56 5.40 18.50
C GLU A 52 9.86 4.29 17.70
N ARG A 53 10.14 3.02 18.02
CA ARG A 53 9.49 1.87 17.37
C ARG A 53 8.00 1.79 17.66
N THR A 54 7.57 2.16 18.86
CA THR A 54 6.16 2.13 19.27
C THR A 54 5.38 3.28 18.63
N GLU A 55 5.97 4.47 18.59
CA GLU A 55 5.45 5.63 17.86
C GLU A 55 5.35 5.35 16.36
N ALA A 56 6.38 4.73 15.76
CA ALA A 56 6.34 4.33 14.36
C ALA A 56 5.22 3.32 14.07
N ARG A 57 5.00 2.33 14.96
CA ARG A 57 3.87 1.39 14.84
C ARG A 57 2.53 2.09 14.97
N ARG A 58 2.39 3.00 15.94
CA ARG A 58 1.15 3.75 16.15
C ARG A 58 0.83 4.66 14.97
N ARG A 59 1.84 5.36 14.42
CA ARG A 59 1.68 6.17 13.21
C ARG A 59 1.23 5.35 12.01
N ARG A 60 1.76 4.14 11.82
CA ARG A 60 1.28 3.21 10.78
C ARG A 60 -0.17 2.81 11.00
N GLN A 61 -0.54 2.50 12.24
CA GLN A 61 -1.90 2.11 12.58
C GLN A 61 -2.90 3.27 12.45
N GLU A 62 -2.48 4.50 12.72
CA GLU A 62 -3.27 5.71 12.49
C GLU A 62 -3.43 5.97 10.98
N GLN A 63 -2.37 5.83 10.18
CA GLN A 63 -2.44 5.91 8.72
C GLN A 63 -3.34 4.82 8.11
N GLU A 64 -3.36 3.61 8.69
CA GLU A 64 -4.28 2.55 8.29
C GLU A 64 -5.73 2.86 8.67
N ARG A 65 -6.01 3.68 9.69
CA ARG A 65 -7.38 4.05 10.07
C ARG A 65 -8.03 5.07 9.13
N ASP A 66 -7.23 5.85 8.41
CA ASP A 66 -7.71 6.78 7.37
C ASP A 66 -8.11 6.03 6.08
N VAL A 67 -7.82 4.73 6.02
CA VAL A 67 -8.18 3.84 4.94
C VAL A 67 -9.54 3.20 5.22
N SER A 68 -10.41 3.13 4.21
CA SER A 68 -11.75 2.57 4.34
C SER A 68 -11.93 1.25 3.58
N GLY A 69 -13.00 0.52 3.91
CA GLY A 69 -13.47 -0.61 3.11
C GLY A 69 -12.48 -1.77 3.00
N ASN A 70 -12.25 -2.25 1.78
CA ASN A 70 -11.40 -3.42 1.51
C ASN A 70 -9.91 -3.12 1.72
N LEU A 71 -9.51 -1.87 1.50
CA LEU A 71 -8.14 -1.40 1.65
C LEU A 71 -7.69 -1.40 3.11
N PHE A 72 -8.64 -1.20 4.05
CA PHE A 72 -8.39 -1.31 5.49
C PHE A 72 -8.02 -2.74 5.90
N ARG A 73 -8.58 -3.75 5.20
CA ARG A 73 -8.40 -5.16 5.57
C ARG A 73 -7.11 -5.76 5.06
N ASP A 74 -6.71 -5.44 3.83
CA ASP A 74 -5.48 -6.00 3.25
C ASP A 74 -4.86 -5.08 2.18
N SER A 75 -4.18 -4.05 2.66
CA SER A 75 -3.43 -3.08 1.85
C SER A 75 -2.39 -3.77 0.96
N GLN A 76 -1.63 -4.75 1.49
CA GLN A 76 -0.57 -5.43 0.74
C GLN A 76 -1.14 -6.35 -0.35
N ALA A 77 -2.18 -7.13 -0.05
CA ALA A 77 -2.81 -7.95 -1.08
C ALA A 77 -3.45 -7.08 -2.16
N GLN A 78 -3.98 -5.91 -1.83
CA GLN A 78 -4.56 -5.00 -2.81
C GLN A 78 -3.49 -4.36 -3.71
N GLU A 79 -2.30 -4.05 -3.20
CA GLU A 79 -1.16 -3.65 -4.04
C GLU A 79 -0.81 -4.73 -5.07
N LEU A 80 -0.81 -6.00 -4.66
CA LEU A 80 -0.44 -7.13 -5.52
C LEU A 80 -1.56 -7.57 -6.47
N SER A 81 -2.82 -7.45 -6.05
CA SER A 81 -4.00 -7.94 -6.79
C SER A 81 -4.73 -6.87 -7.60
N GLY A 82 -4.50 -5.58 -7.32
CA GLY A 82 -5.20 -4.47 -7.96
C GLY A 82 -6.71 -4.47 -7.69
N THR A 83 -7.18 -5.02 -6.56
CA THR A 83 -8.62 -5.11 -6.30
C THR A 83 -9.27 -3.73 -6.29
N GLY A 84 -10.20 -3.48 -7.23
CA GLY A 84 -10.88 -2.20 -7.37
C GLY A 84 -10.11 -1.10 -8.10
N LEU A 85 -8.83 -1.28 -8.44
CA LEU A 85 -8.05 -0.36 -9.27
C LEU A 85 -7.29 -1.16 -10.34
N SER A 86 -7.75 -1.07 -11.58
CA SER A 86 -7.05 -1.63 -12.73
C SER A 86 -6.15 -0.59 -13.37
N TYR A 87 -5.09 -1.06 -14.02
CA TYR A 87 -4.19 -0.21 -14.79
C TYR A 87 -3.86 -0.83 -16.14
N LYS A 88 -3.44 0.02 -17.08
CA LYS A 88 -2.89 -0.36 -18.37
C LYS A 88 -1.71 0.56 -18.70
N ILE A 89 -0.58 -0.03 -19.05
CA ILE A 89 0.56 0.71 -19.59
C ILE A 89 0.25 1.04 -21.06
N ILE A 90 0.31 2.32 -21.40
CA ILE A 90 0.12 2.81 -22.77
C ILE A 90 1.48 2.92 -23.46
N ASP A 91 1.50 2.60 -24.75
CA ASP A 91 2.66 2.77 -25.62
C ASP A 91 3.10 4.25 -25.63
N GLY A 92 4.37 4.51 -25.31
CA GLY A 92 4.88 5.87 -25.03
C GLY A 92 5.06 6.21 -23.55
N GLY A 93 4.88 5.24 -22.63
CA GLY A 93 5.34 5.33 -21.24
C GLY A 93 4.32 5.84 -20.22
N GLY A 94 3.07 6.07 -20.62
CA GLY A 94 2.00 6.49 -19.72
C GLY A 94 1.29 5.33 -19.01
N VAL A 95 0.66 5.61 -17.87
CA VAL A 95 -0.15 4.64 -17.13
C VAL A 95 -1.60 5.13 -17.08
N GLU A 96 -2.51 4.36 -17.68
CA GLU A 96 -3.94 4.57 -17.54
C GLU A 96 -4.46 3.79 -16.34
N LEU A 97 -5.11 4.49 -15.41
CA LEU A 97 -5.79 3.94 -14.25
C LEU A 97 -7.29 3.91 -14.51
N SER A 98 -7.97 2.85 -14.06
CA SER A 98 -9.40 2.70 -14.13
C SER A 98 -9.96 2.08 -12.85
N TRP A 99 -11.02 2.68 -12.32
CA TRP A 99 -11.77 2.13 -11.18
C TRP A 99 -13.26 2.38 -11.36
N ALA A 100 -14.07 1.63 -10.61
CA ALA A 100 -15.51 1.77 -10.64
C ALA A 100 -16.04 1.82 -9.21
N THR A 101 -17.00 2.70 -8.99
CA THR A 101 -17.78 2.80 -7.76
C THR A 101 -19.18 2.27 -8.01
N LYS A 102 -19.79 1.69 -6.97
CA LYS A 102 -21.19 1.22 -7.04
C LYS A 102 -22.18 2.25 -6.49
N THR A 103 -21.71 3.09 -5.58
CA THR A 103 -22.52 4.13 -4.92
C THR A 103 -21.61 5.24 -4.44
N GLU A 104 -22.02 6.49 -4.57
CA GLU A 104 -21.27 7.68 -4.15
C GLU A 104 -22.18 8.62 -3.36
N LYS A 105 -22.24 8.44 -2.04
CA LYS A 105 -23.08 9.26 -1.17
C LYS A 105 -22.27 10.37 -0.56
N ASN A 106 -22.71 11.61 -0.78
CA ASN A 106 -22.01 12.81 -0.31
C ASN A 106 -20.56 12.91 -0.82
N THR A 107 -20.25 12.23 -1.93
CA THR A 107 -18.93 12.25 -2.55
C THR A 107 -18.78 13.50 -3.41
N ARG A 108 -17.72 14.26 -3.19
CA ARG A 108 -17.36 15.41 -4.04
C ARG A 108 -16.58 14.96 -5.27
N GLY A 109 -15.69 14.00 -5.09
CA GLY A 109 -14.92 13.39 -6.16
C GLY A 109 -13.70 12.65 -5.65
N PHE A 110 -12.76 12.39 -6.54
CA PHE A 110 -11.62 11.53 -6.27
C PHE A 110 -10.29 12.28 -6.38
N VAL A 111 -9.30 11.78 -5.65
CA VAL A 111 -7.91 12.24 -5.65
C VAL A 111 -7.02 11.07 -6.03
N VAL A 112 -6.20 11.26 -7.05
CA VAL A 112 -5.21 10.29 -7.51
C VAL A 112 -3.88 10.64 -6.88
N LYS A 113 -3.32 9.67 -6.17
CA LYS A 113 -2.04 9.77 -5.48
C LYS A 113 -1.07 8.73 -6.03
N ARG A 114 0.21 9.07 -6.08
CA ARG A 114 1.30 8.20 -6.54
C ARG A 114 2.48 8.26 -5.59
N ARG A 115 3.08 7.12 -5.31
CA ARG A 115 4.38 7.00 -4.62
C ARG A 115 5.28 6.02 -5.34
N ALA A 116 6.59 6.21 -5.20
CA ALA A 116 7.53 5.18 -5.61
C ALA A 116 7.35 3.91 -4.76
N ALA A 117 7.56 2.74 -5.36
CA ALA A 117 7.56 1.49 -4.61
C ALA A 117 8.60 1.56 -3.48
N LYS A 118 8.29 0.95 -2.33
CA LYS A 118 9.12 0.93 -1.12
C LYS A 118 9.32 2.29 -0.42
N THR A 119 8.68 3.37 -0.85
CA THR A 119 8.59 4.63 -0.09
C THR A 119 7.25 4.75 0.63
N ASN A 120 7.10 5.68 1.58
CA ASN A 120 5.84 5.83 2.34
C ASN A 120 5.02 7.06 1.93
N GLU A 121 5.62 8.01 1.20
CA GLU A 121 5.00 9.30 0.94
C GLU A 121 4.31 9.32 -0.42
N TYR A 122 3.01 9.61 -0.39
CA TYR A 122 2.18 9.79 -1.58
C TYR A 122 2.16 11.26 -2.01
N ALA A 123 2.45 11.49 -3.28
CA ALA A 123 2.23 12.77 -3.94
C ALA A 123 0.85 12.77 -4.63
N VAL A 124 0.11 13.87 -4.50
CA VAL A 124 -1.14 14.08 -5.26
C VAL A 124 -0.77 14.46 -6.68
N ILE A 125 -1.23 13.67 -7.67
CA ILE A 125 -0.97 13.94 -9.09
C ILE A 125 -2.20 14.52 -9.79
N ALA A 126 -3.40 14.18 -9.33
CA ALA A 126 -4.65 14.73 -9.84
C ALA A 126 -5.74 14.71 -8.77
N SER A 127 -6.73 15.60 -8.90
CA SER A 127 -7.88 15.69 -8.02
C SER A 127 -9.10 16.16 -8.80
N HIS A 128 -10.30 15.93 -8.26
CA HIS A 128 -11.54 16.47 -8.81
C HIS A 128 -11.55 18.00 -8.96
N VAL A 129 -10.68 18.73 -8.24
CA VAL A 129 -10.55 20.19 -8.34
C VAL A 129 -9.80 20.61 -9.60
N ASN A 130 -8.72 19.88 -9.96
CA ASN A 130 -7.86 20.24 -11.09
C ASN A 130 -8.15 19.40 -12.35
N TYR A 131 -8.90 18.31 -12.23
CA TYR A 131 -9.25 17.40 -13.31
C TYR A 131 -10.72 17.00 -13.21
N GLY A 132 -11.54 17.71 -13.98
CA GLY A 132 -13.01 17.60 -13.95
C GLY A 132 -13.58 16.18 -14.03
N PRO A 133 -13.02 15.24 -14.82
CA PRO A 133 -13.51 13.86 -14.87
C PRO A 133 -13.39 13.06 -13.56
N LEU A 134 -12.68 13.55 -12.55
CA LEU A 134 -12.63 12.95 -11.21
C LEU A 134 -13.73 13.47 -10.28
N THR A 135 -14.59 14.39 -10.73
CA THR A 135 -15.79 14.80 -9.98
C THR A 135 -16.74 13.61 -9.86
N SER A 136 -17.38 13.49 -8.70
CA SER A 136 -18.42 12.49 -8.44
C SER A 136 -19.45 12.43 -9.56
N LYS A 137 -19.88 11.22 -9.91
CA LYS A 137 -20.88 10.95 -10.95
C LYS A 137 -22.30 10.86 -10.40
N GLY A 138 -22.45 10.97 -9.07
CA GLY A 138 -23.73 10.94 -8.38
C GLY A 138 -24.00 9.60 -7.70
N GLU A 139 -25.16 9.48 -7.03
CA GLU A 139 -25.42 8.41 -6.05
C GLU A 139 -25.27 6.97 -6.59
N ASP A 140 -25.50 6.76 -7.88
CA ASP A 140 -25.36 5.45 -8.54
C ASP A 140 -23.90 5.06 -8.84
N GLY A 141 -22.95 5.94 -8.51
CA GLY A 141 -21.54 5.76 -8.80
C GLY A 141 -21.22 5.81 -10.29
N GLY A 142 -20.01 5.38 -10.65
CA GLY A 142 -19.60 5.28 -12.04
C GLY A 142 -18.18 4.79 -12.24
N VAL A 143 -17.76 4.81 -13.50
CA VAL A 143 -16.43 4.35 -13.93
C VAL A 143 -15.52 5.54 -14.20
N TYR A 144 -14.37 5.58 -13.57
CA TYR A 144 -13.39 6.65 -13.68
C TYR A 144 -12.15 6.19 -14.43
N ARG A 145 -11.52 7.13 -15.13
CA ARG A 145 -10.26 6.92 -15.80
C ARG A 145 -9.35 8.12 -15.62
N TYR A 146 -8.07 7.84 -15.44
CA TYR A 146 -7.03 8.84 -15.35
C TYR A 146 -5.79 8.36 -16.10
N LEU A 147 -5.22 9.21 -16.95
CA LEU A 147 -3.97 8.94 -17.64
C LEU A 147 -2.85 9.72 -16.95
N ASP A 148 -1.87 9.00 -16.44
CA ASP A 148 -0.62 9.57 -15.94
C ASP A 148 0.44 9.50 -17.04
N ASP A 149 0.71 10.64 -17.67
CA ASP A 149 1.73 10.82 -18.70
C ASP A 149 3.09 11.28 -18.13
N THR A 150 3.18 11.47 -16.80
CA THR A 150 4.39 11.95 -16.12
C THR A 150 5.19 10.83 -15.46
N VAL A 151 4.73 9.59 -15.58
CA VAL A 151 5.34 8.42 -14.94
C VAL A 151 6.63 8.02 -15.66
N THR A 152 7.63 7.65 -14.88
CA THR A 152 8.92 7.17 -15.39
C THR A 152 9.06 5.66 -15.15
N PRO A 153 9.96 4.97 -15.86
CA PRO A 153 10.24 3.57 -15.58
C PRO A 153 10.57 3.30 -14.11
N GLY A 154 10.07 2.18 -13.58
CA GLY A 154 10.20 1.77 -12.18
C GLY A 154 8.89 1.26 -11.56
N GLY A 155 8.97 0.86 -10.30
CA GLY A 155 7.80 0.43 -9.52
C GLY A 155 7.11 1.61 -8.85
N TRP A 156 5.79 1.72 -9.02
CA TRP A 156 4.95 2.79 -8.51
C TRP A 156 3.71 2.22 -7.84
N VAL A 157 3.30 2.82 -6.72
CA VAL A 157 2.02 2.50 -6.10
C VAL A 157 1.07 3.67 -6.31
N TYR A 158 -0.03 3.39 -7.00
CA TYR A 158 -1.12 4.33 -7.19
C TYR A 158 -2.20 4.08 -6.15
N ARG A 159 -2.80 5.17 -5.67
CA ARG A 159 -3.88 5.12 -4.71
C ARG A 159 -4.96 6.13 -5.10
N ILE A 160 -6.21 5.70 -4.99
CA ILE A 160 -7.38 6.53 -5.17
C ILE A 160 -7.97 6.81 -3.79
N SER A 161 -8.15 8.10 -3.50
CA SER A 161 -8.89 8.56 -2.34
C SER A 161 -10.19 9.22 -2.79
N GLU A 162 -11.23 9.03 -2.01
CA GLU A 162 -12.51 9.72 -2.13
C GLU A 162 -12.51 10.92 -1.19
N GLU A 163 -12.95 12.08 -1.69
CA GLU A 163 -13.22 13.26 -0.87
C GLU A 163 -14.73 13.48 -0.79
N ASP A 164 -15.27 13.63 0.41
CA ASP A 164 -16.68 13.93 0.63
C ASP A 164 -16.96 15.45 0.59
N VAL A 165 -18.24 15.83 0.59
CA VAL A 165 -18.67 17.24 0.60
C VAL A 165 -18.30 17.99 1.89
N LEU A 166 -17.92 17.28 2.95
CA LEU A 166 -17.46 17.83 4.22
C LEU A 166 -15.94 17.99 4.26
N GLY A 167 -15.22 17.54 3.22
CA GLY A 167 -13.76 17.59 3.11
C GLY A 167 -13.04 16.42 3.79
N ASN A 168 -13.75 15.38 4.24
CA ASN A 168 -13.12 14.16 4.70
C ASN A 168 -12.56 13.39 3.52
N VAL A 169 -11.35 12.86 3.68
CA VAL A 169 -10.66 12.07 2.65
C VAL A 169 -10.51 10.64 3.15
N ALA A 170 -10.96 9.67 2.36
CA ALA A 170 -10.83 8.26 2.66
C ALA A 170 -10.14 7.53 1.50
N ASP A 171 -9.15 6.69 1.79
CA ASP A 171 -8.52 5.88 0.77
C ASP A 171 -9.42 4.68 0.40
N VAL A 172 -9.62 4.46 -0.91
CA VAL A 172 -10.60 3.50 -1.46
C VAL A 172 -9.92 2.28 -2.06
N CYS A 173 -8.94 2.51 -2.93
CA CYS A 173 -8.22 1.43 -3.61
C CYS A 173 -6.79 1.84 -3.97
N GLN A 174 -5.94 0.83 -4.18
CA GLN A 174 -4.57 1.02 -4.62
C GLN A 174 -4.09 -0.15 -5.48
N CYS A 175 -3.03 0.06 -6.26
CA CYS A 175 -2.38 -0.98 -7.04
C CYS A 175 -0.88 -0.67 -7.18
N LEU A 176 -0.06 -1.73 -7.26
CA LEU A 176 1.33 -1.65 -7.69
C LEU A 176 1.37 -1.74 -9.22
N VAL A 177 2.11 -0.82 -9.83
CA VAL A 177 2.36 -0.74 -11.26
C VAL A 177 3.87 -0.82 -11.48
N GLU A 178 4.31 -1.75 -12.31
CA GLU A 178 5.70 -1.85 -12.74
C GLU A 178 5.79 -1.29 -14.16
N VAL A 179 6.42 -0.13 -14.30
CA VAL A 179 6.64 0.52 -15.60
C VAL A 179 8.00 0.08 -16.12
N GLU A 180 7.98 -0.78 -17.14
CA GLU A 180 9.20 -1.26 -17.81
C GLU A 180 9.79 -0.19 -18.73
N THR A 181 11.09 -0.29 -18.98
CA THR A 181 11.73 0.49 -20.06
C THR A 181 11.33 -0.07 -21.43
N GLU A 182 11.39 0.77 -22.48
CA GLU A 182 11.13 0.30 -23.85
C GLU A 182 12.04 -0.89 -24.25
N GLY A 183 13.27 -0.93 -23.73
CA GLY A 183 14.22 -2.01 -23.98
C GLY A 183 13.78 -3.33 -23.37
N GLU A 184 13.28 -3.31 -22.14
CA GLU A 184 12.76 -4.50 -21.44
C GLU A 184 11.49 -5.01 -22.11
N GLN A 185 10.57 -4.11 -22.47
CA GLN A 185 9.34 -4.47 -23.15
C GLN A 185 9.61 -5.13 -24.52
N LYS A 186 10.56 -4.58 -25.29
CA LYS A 186 11.00 -5.16 -26.58
C LYS A 186 11.70 -6.51 -26.38
N ALA A 187 12.56 -6.64 -25.37
CA ALA A 187 13.24 -7.89 -25.06
C ALA A 187 12.26 -9.00 -24.64
N GLY A 188 11.26 -8.67 -23.81
CA GLY A 188 10.20 -9.59 -23.40
C GLY A 188 9.36 -10.08 -24.59
N LEU A 189 8.99 -9.17 -25.50
CA LEU A 189 8.28 -9.53 -26.73
C LEU A 189 9.11 -10.48 -27.60
N ILE A 190 10.39 -10.16 -27.82
CA ILE A 190 11.31 -11.00 -28.61
C ILE A 190 11.48 -12.37 -27.98
N ALA A 191 11.67 -12.43 -26.66
CA ALA A 191 11.78 -13.69 -25.93
C ALA A 191 10.49 -14.52 -26.06
N GLY A 192 9.32 -13.90 -25.91
CA GLY A 192 8.02 -14.57 -26.06
C GLY A 192 7.82 -15.17 -27.46
N VAL A 193 8.15 -14.43 -28.52
CA VAL A 193 8.11 -14.94 -29.90
C VAL A 193 9.09 -16.10 -30.08
N GLY A 194 10.31 -15.98 -29.55
CA GLY A 194 11.32 -17.03 -29.60
C GLY A 194 10.86 -18.32 -28.92
N PHE A 195 10.30 -18.23 -27.70
CA PHE A 195 9.74 -19.37 -26.99
C PHE A 195 8.54 -19.98 -27.73
N GLY A 196 7.65 -19.16 -28.31
CA GLY A 196 6.53 -19.65 -29.10
C GLY A 196 6.97 -20.47 -30.30
N LEU A 197 7.94 -19.96 -31.07
CA LEU A 197 8.51 -20.68 -32.22
C LEU A 197 9.20 -21.97 -31.78
N PHE A 198 9.98 -21.93 -30.70
CA PHE A 198 10.63 -23.11 -30.16
C PHE A 198 9.62 -24.18 -29.70
N ALA A 199 8.55 -23.79 -29.00
CA ALA A 199 7.50 -24.71 -28.55
C ALA A 199 6.78 -25.37 -29.72
N ILE A 200 6.48 -24.62 -30.80
CA ILE A 200 5.90 -25.17 -32.03
C ILE A 200 6.85 -26.18 -32.66
N ALA A 201 8.14 -25.83 -32.80
CA ALA A 201 9.14 -26.72 -33.38
C ALA A 201 9.31 -28.01 -32.56
N ALA A 202 9.36 -27.89 -31.23
CA ALA A 202 9.44 -29.03 -30.31
C ALA A 202 8.19 -29.92 -30.39
N PHE A 203 6.99 -29.32 -30.50
CA PHE A 203 5.76 -30.07 -30.69
C PHE A 203 5.75 -30.85 -32.01
N VAL A 204 6.11 -30.19 -33.12
CA VAL A 204 6.20 -30.85 -34.44
C VAL A 204 7.23 -31.96 -34.45
N ALA A 205 8.41 -31.73 -33.86
CA ALA A 205 9.45 -32.74 -33.74
C ALA A 205 8.99 -33.91 -32.85
N GLY A 206 8.26 -33.64 -31.76
CA GLY A 206 7.67 -34.66 -30.89
C GLY A 206 6.65 -35.54 -31.61
N VAL A 207 5.75 -34.94 -32.40
CA VAL A 207 4.78 -35.69 -33.23
C VAL A 207 5.47 -36.48 -34.34
N ALA A 208 6.52 -35.94 -34.95
CA ALA A 208 7.26 -36.61 -36.03
C ALA A 208 8.15 -37.76 -35.50
N MET A 209 8.61 -37.68 -34.26
CA MET A 209 9.41 -38.72 -33.59
C MET A 209 8.56 -39.67 -32.74
N ASP A 210 7.22 -39.53 -32.75
CA ASP A 210 6.32 -40.43 -32.02
C ASP A 210 6.28 -41.80 -32.71
N PRO A 211 6.78 -42.87 -32.06
CA PRO A 211 6.82 -44.21 -32.64
C PRO A 211 5.43 -44.83 -32.84
N MET A 212 4.35 -44.26 -32.26
CA MET A 212 2.98 -44.71 -32.51
C MET A 212 2.35 -44.10 -33.78
N ASN A 213 2.99 -43.10 -34.38
CA ASN A 213 2.53 -42.47 -35.63
C ASN A 213 3.26 -43.00 -36.88
N GLY A 214 4.10 -44.04 -36.72
CA GLY A 214 4.74 -44.77 -37.80
C GLY A 214 3.87 -45.92 -38.32
N TYR A 215 3.65 -45.95 -39.63
CA TYR A 215 3.47 -47.21 -40.36
C TYR A 215 4.78 -48.00 -40.36
#